data_AF-A0A382CKC5-F1
#
_entry.id   AF-A0A382CKC5-F1
#
_cell.length_a   1.000
_cell.length_b   1.000
_cell.length_c   1.000
_cell.angle_alpha   90.00
_cell.angle_beta   90.00
_cell.angle_gamma   90.00
#
_symmetry.space_group_name_H-M   'P 1'
#
loop_
_entity.id
_entity.type
_entity.pdbx_description
1 polymer ?
#
loop_
_entity_poly.entity_id
_entity_poly.type
_entity_poly.pdbx_seq_one_letter_code
_entity_poly.pdbx_strand_id
1 'polypeptide(L)' 'MIENNIIGIILAGGKSSRFGEDKSNIKLGNKTLLDHTVDRIEKEFSEVLIISNNKKHNYK' A
#
# COMPACT_ATOMS: atom_id res chain seq x y z
N MET A 1 3.46 21.44 23.16
CA MET A 1 2.42 21.25 22.12
C MET A 1 2.04 19.78 22.14
N ILE A 2 0.76 19.46 21.99
CA ILE A 2 0.33 18.06 21.89
C ILE A 2 0.60 17.64 20.45
N GLU A 3 1.62 16.82 20.24
CA GLU A 3 1.83 16.14 18.96
C GLU A 3 0.79 15.04 18.84
N ASN A 4 -0.07 15.14 17.83
CA ASN A 4 -0.93 14.04 17.42
C ASN A 4 -0.09 13.13 16.54
N ASN A 5 0.41 12.03 17.10
CA ASN A 5 1.16 11.02 16.35
C ASN A 5 0.18 10.27 15.44
N ILE A 6 0.07 10.71 14.19
CA ILE A 6 -0.82 10.13 13.20
C ILE A 6 0.00 9.23 12.27
N ILE A 7 -0.42 7.97 12.14
CA ILE A 7 0.20 6.98 11.27
C ILE A 7 -0.74 6.72 10.09
N GLY A 8 -0.21 6.77 8.87
CA GLY A 8 -0.93 6.35 7.67
C GLY A 8 -0.96 4.83 7.58
N ILE A 9 -2.13 4.23 7.30
CA ILE A 9 -2.25 2.77 7.13
C ILE A 9 -2.81 2.45 5.74
N ILE A 10 -2.08 1.63 4.98
CA ILE A 10 -2.51 1.08 3.71
C ILE A 10 -2.85 -0.41 3.89
N LEU A 11 -4.12 -0.76 3.67
CA LEU A 11 -4.59 -2.15 3.72
C LEU A 11 -4.44 -2.80 2.33
N ALA A 12 -3.29 -3.45 2.13
CA ALA A 12 -2.90 -4.16 0.91
C ALA A 12 -3.15 -5.68 0.99
N GLY A 13 -4.05 -6.11 1.89
CA GLY A 13 -4.43 -7.51 2.06
C GLY A 13 -5.65 -7.89 1.22
N GLY A 14 -5.65 -9.09 0.65
CA GLY A 14 -6.81 -9.61 -0.08
C GLY A 14 -6.57 -10.98 -0.71
N LYS A 15 -7.64 -11.67 -1.11
CA LYS A 15 -7.57 -12.97 -1.81
C LYS A 15 -7.48 -12.83 -3.34
N SER A 16 -7.58 -11.61 -3.88
CA SER A 16 -7.57 -11.32 -5.32
C SER A 16 -8.59 -12.11 -6.17
N SER A 17 -9.58 -12.76 -5.56
CA SER A 17 -10.49 -13.71 -6.22
C SER A 17 -11.40 -13.10 -7.30
N ARG A 18 -11.60 -11.79 -7.29
CA ARG A 18 -12.36 -11.05 -8.31
C ARG A 18 -11.52 -10.62 -9.51
N PHE A 19 -10.19 -10.72 -9.42
CA PHE A 19 -9.26 -10.25 -10.44
C PHE A 19 -8.66 -11.38 -11.30
N GLY A 20 -8.96 -12.65 -11.01
CA GLY A 20 -8.50 -13.82 -11.79
C GLY A 20 -7.02 -14.16 -11.62
N GLU A 21 -6.15 -13.15 -11.42
CA GLU A 21 -4.73 -13.27 -11.14
C GLU A 21 -4.35 -12.60 -9.80
N ASP A 22 -3.13 -12.84 -9.32
CA ASP A 22 -2.61 -12.23 -8.09
C ASP A 22 -2.48 -10.70 -8.27
N LYS A 23 -3.49 -9.96 -7.78
CA LYS A 23 -3.63 -8.49 -7.88
C LYS A 23 -2.38 -7.71 -7.44
N SER A 24 -1.54 -8.30 -6.59
CA SER A 24 -0.29 -7.69 -6.11
C SER A 24 0.63 -7.19 -7.22
N ASN A 25 0.53 -7.73 -8.43
CA ASN A 25 1.36 -7.34 -9.59
C ASN A 25 0.62 -6.52 -10.66
N ILE A 26 -0.64 -6.13 -10.44
CA ILE A 26 -1.37 -5.36 -11.45
C ILE A 26 -0.79 -3.96 -11.55
N LYS A 27 -0.36 -3.62 -12.76
CA LYS A 27 0.19 -2.31 -13.10
C LYS A 27 -0.84 -1.42 -13.76
N LEU A 28 -0.81 -0.15 -13.38
CA LEU A 28 -1.44 0.94 -14.12
C LEU A 28 -0.29 1.80 -14.69
N GLY A 29 0.00 1.60 -15.98
CA GLY A 29 1.23 2.11 -16.60
C GLY A 29 2.46 1.38 -16.06
N ASN A 30 3.43 2.16 -15.56
CA ASN A 30 4.71 1.62 -15.08
C ASN A 30 4.73 1.28 -13.58
N LYS A 31 3.65 1.60 -12.85
CA LYS A 31 3.54 1.44 -11.39
C LYS A 31 2.45 0.44 -11.03
N THR A 32 2.63 -0.32 -9.96
CA THR A 32 1.55 -1.15 -9.41
C THR A 32 0.44 -0.26 -8.85
N LEU A 33 -0.77 -0.79 -8.72
CA LEU A 33 -1.86 -0.07 -8.05
C LEU A 33 -1.50 0.33 -6.61
N LEU A 34 -0.67 -0.48 -5.94
CA LEU A 34 -0.20 -0.19 -4.59
C LEU A 34 0.83 0.93 -4.58
N ASP A 35 1.77 0.98 -5.53
CA ASP A 35 2.72 2.09 -5.65
C ASP A 35 2.00 3.44 -5.80
N HIS A 36 0.97 3.50 -6.65
CA HIS A 36 0.14 4.72 -6.81
C HIS A 36 -0.52 5.15 -5.50
N THR A 37 -0.85 4.20 -4.62
CA THR A 37 -1.43 4.49 -3.31
C THR A 37 -0.36 4.99 -2.34
N VAL A 38 0.81 4.36 -2.32
CA VAL A 38 1.96 4.76 -1.49
C VAL A 38 2.41 6.16 -1.85
N ASP A 39 2.62 6.46 -3.13
CA ASP A 39 3.05 7.78 -3.63
C ASP A 39 2.13 8.94 -3.18
N ARG A 40 0.87 8.63 -2.87
CA ARG A 40 -0.12 9.62 -2.41
C ARG A 40 -0.10 9.76 -0.89
N ILE A 41 -0.02 8.65 -0.16
CA ILE A 41 -0.11 8.62 1.30
C ILE A 41 1.20 9.09 1.95
N GLU A 42 2.36 8.73 1.40
CA GLU A 42 3.68 9.08 1.97
C GLU A 42 3.94 10.59 2.07
N LYS A 43 3.20 11.41 1.32
CA LYS A 43 3.30 12.87 1.34
C LYS A 43 2.54 13.52 2.50
N GLU A 44 1.60 12.78 3.08
CA GLU A 44 0.66 13.30 4.08
C GLU A 44 0.99 12.80 5.51
N PHE A 45 1.82 11.75 5.65
CA PHE A 45 2.14 11.13 6.92
C PHE A 45 3.65 10.93 7.08
N SER A 46 4.17 11.19 8.27
CA SER A 46 5.58 10.93 8.62
C SER A 46 5.91 9.44 8.77
N GLU A 47 4.89 8.62 9.06
CA GLU A 47 5.01 7.17 9.17
C GLU A 47 3.84 6.51 8.43
N VAL A 48 4.15 5.50 7.62
CA VAL A 48 3.16 4.73 6.86
C VAL A 48 3.39 3.24 7.07
N LEU A 49 2.33 2.52 7.46
CA LEU A 49 2.33 1.06 7.57
C LEU A 49 1.53 0.43 6.45
N ILE A 50 2.10 -0.58 5.80
CA ILE A 50 1.42 -1.36 4.77
C ILE A 50 1.12 -2.75 5.34
N ILE A 51 -0.16 -3.05 5.50
CA ILE A 51 -0.62 -4.35 6.03
C ILE A 51 -1.02 -5.24 4.87
N SER A 52 -0.30 -6.36 4.69
CA SER A 52 -0.58 -7.33 3.62
C SER A 52 -0.50 -8.77 4.12
N ASN A 53 -1.29 -9.65 3.49
CA ASN A 53 -1.22 -11.09 3.67
C ASN A 53 -0.18 -11.75 2.74
N ASN A 54 0.50 -10.97 1.88
CA ASN A 54 1.52 -11.45 0.95
C ASN A 54 2.89 -10.85 1.32
N LYS A 55 3.82 -11.73 1.74
CA LYS A 55 5.19 -11.39 2.15
C LYS A 55 6.12 -10.99 0.99
N LYS A 56 5.69 -11.14 -0.27
CA LYS A 56 6.51 -10.81 -1.45
C LYS A 56 6.59 -9.31 -1.75
N HIS A 57 5.84 -8.49 -1.03
CA HIS A 57 5.91 -7.06 -1.21
C HIS A 57 7.16 -6.50 -0.50
N ASN A 58 8.12 -6.00 -1.28
CA ASN A 58 9.30 -5.31 -0.78
C ASN A 58 9.05 -3.81 -0.85
N TYR A 59 8.51 -3.23 0.23
CA TYR A 59 8.47 -1.78 0.43
C TYR A 59 9.69 -1.37 1.25
N LYS A 60 10.30 -0.25 0.86
CA LYS A 60 11.55 0.27 1.44
C LYS A 60 11.28 1.06 2.70
#